data_AF-A0AAX3M1T8-F1
#
_entry.id   AF-A0AAX3M1T8-F1
#
_cell.length_a   1.000
_cell.length_b   1.000
_cell.length_c   1.000
_cell.angle_alpha   90.00
_cell.angle_beta   90.00
_cell.angle_gamma   90.00
#
_symmetry.space_group_name_H-M   'P 1'
#
loop_
_entity.id
_entity.type
_entity.pdbx_description
1 polymer ?
#
loop_
_entity_poly.entity_id
_entity_poly.type
_entity_poly.pdbx_seq_one_letter_code
_entity_poly.pdbx_strand_id
1 'polypeptide(L)'
;MTFWKTFGKSTVGGIVGYLAGILAGFWFTEDYITLIFPVVGTLSGVVWAKLSSNPTANLDKPLAEPVHIQESMATDRPLASTLTEDRPVNRLSSSSPAPVVEQEAVPPIFQPVLEYLAVLEDMVISEGQKNNLDNEIVEKSCSLFLRLQRVLPMLGELHNDEINHTVKRLVLKDLNSIINPFLRLSGEAKSKNRRVLLDGIKDVDSRITHIVKTIEHKDLMELQTRAELLHQRYS
;
A
#
# COMPACT_ATOMS: atom_id res chain seq x y z
N MET A 1 5.89 46.58 35.37
CA MET A 1 6.60 46.99 34.14
C MET A 1 7.55 45.86 33.70
N THR A 2 7.04 44.63 33.48
CA THR A 2 7.88 43.42 33.36
C THR A 2 7.41 42.46 32.27
N PHE A 3 6.39 42.82 31.49
CA PHE A 3 5.84 42.00 30.40
C PHE A 3 6.52 42.23 29.03
N TRP A 4 7.27 43.32 28.88
CA TRP A 4 7.92 43.66 27.60
C TRP A 4 9.32 43.04 27.42
N LYS A 5 9.96 42.56 28.50
CA LYS A 5 11.30 41.96 28.44
C LYS A 5 11.32 40.48 28.05
N THR A 6 10.20 39.77 28.19
CA THR A 6 10.10 38.34 27.84
C THR A 6 9.77 38.12 26.37
N PHE A 7 8.98 39.01 25.76
CA PHE A 7 8.62 38.90 24.35
C PHE A 7 9.83 39.07 23.43
N GLY A 8 10.74 40.01 23.73
CA GLY A 8 11.94 40.24 22.92
C GLY A 8 12.98 39.11 22.94
N LYS A 9 13.01 38.26 23.98
CA LYS A 9 13.97 37.15 24.06
C LYS A 9 13.51 35.92 23.25
N SER A 10 12.19 35.73 23.13
CA SER A 10 11.60 34.63 22.35
C SER A 10 11.80 34.84 20.83
N THR A 11 11.61 36.07 20.35
CA THR A 11 11.84 36.41 18.94
C THR A 11 13.31 36.32 18.53
N VAL A 12 14.24 36.70 19.42
CA VAL A 12 15.68 36.54 19.17
C VAL A 12 16.06 35.06 19.08
N GLY A 13 15.50 34.20 19.93
CA GLY A 13 15.75 32.75 19.86
C GLY A 13 15.27 32.12 18.55
N GLY A 14 14.09 32.50 18.08
CA GLY A 14 13.55 32.02 16.80
C GLY A 14 14.40 32.44 15.59
N ILE A 15 14.89 33.68 15.58
CA ILE A 15 15.73 34.20 14.49
C ILE A 15 17.11 33.53 14.51
N VAL A 16 17.72 33.34 15.68
CA VAL A 16 19.01 32.65 15.81
C VAL A 16 18.91 31.18 15.40
N GLY A 17 17.83 30.50 15.76
CA GLY A 17 17.58 29.11 15.33
C GLY A 17 17.38 28.97 13.82
N TYR A 18 16.66 29.90 13.20
CA TYR A 18 16.46 29.90 11.75
C TYR A 18 17.77 30.17 10.98
N LEU A 19 18.59 31.12 11.45
CA LEU A 19 19.89 31.41 10.85
C LEU A 19 20.89 30.26 11.03
N ALA A 20 20.87 29.57 12.18
CA ALA A 20 21.68 28.38 12.39
C ALA A 20 21.27 27.22 11.44
N GLY A 21 19.97 27.06 11.17
CA GLY A 21 19.47 26.07 10.19
C GLY A 21 19.92 26.37 8.76
N ILE A 22 19.95 27.64 8.36
CA ILE A 22 20.44 28.06 7.04
C ILE A 22 21.96 27.81 6.91
N LEU A 23 22.75 28.09 7.96
CA LEU A 23 24.19 27.80 7.93
C LEU A 23 24.48 26.30 7.91
N ALA A 24 23.70 25.49 8.62
CA ALA A 24 23.85 24.03 8.61
C ALA A 24 23.53 23.42 7.24
N GLY A 25 22.55 23.98 6.52
CA GLY A 25 22.20 23.55 5.17
C GLY A 25 23.28 23.85 4.11
N PHE A 26 24.21 24.77 4.38
CA PHE A 26 25.29 25.11 3.45
C PHE A 26 26.50 24.13 3.54
N TRP A 27 26.61 23.35 4.62
CA TRP A 27 27.74 22.45 4.84
C TRP A 27 27.38 20.96 4.79
N PHE A 28 26.09 20.61 4.90
CA PHE A 28 25.60 19.23 4.87
C PHE A 28 24.48 19.07 3.84
N THR A 29 24.84 18.56 2.67
CA THR A 29 23.91 18.14 1.61
C THR A 29 23.36 16.74 1.90
N GLU A 30 22.41 16.62 2.84
CA GLU A 30 21.45 15.51 2.86
C GLU A 30 20.07 16.04 3.32
N ASP A 31 19.08 15.96 2.43
CA ASP A 31 17.75 16.60 2.50
C ASP A 31 16.82 16.13 3.65
N TYR A 32 17.26 15.23 4.53
CA TYR A 32 16.39 14.61 5.53
C TYR A 32 16.51 15.21 6.95
N ILE A 33 17.49 16.07 7.22
CA ILE A 33 17.76 16.56 8.59
C ILE A 33 17.02 17.88 8.91
N THR A 34 16.60 18.65 7.92
CA THR A 34 15.93 19.94 8.12
C THR A 34 14.49 19.83 8.62
N LEU A 35 13.84 18.67 8.45
CA LEU A 35 12.43 18.46 8.86
C LEU A 35 12.27 18.15 10.37
N ILE A 36 13.33 17.72 11.05
CA ILE A 36 13.25 17.20 12.42
C ILE A 36 13.45 18.31 13.47
N PHE A 37 14.18 19.38 13.11
CA PHE A 37 14.51 20.47 14.02
C PHE A 37 13.31 21.34 14.51
N PRO A 38 12.29 21.65 13.69
CA PRO A 38 11.14 22.43 14.17
C PRO A 38 10.29 21.68 15.22
N VAL A 39 10.22 20.36 15.10
CA VAL A 39 9.40 19.50 15.98
C VAL A 39 10.14 19.16 17.28
N VAL A 40 11.44 18.91 17.22
CA VAL A 40 12.26 18.63 18.43
C VAL A 40 12.50 19.92 19.25
N GLY A 41 12.67 21.07 18.59
CA GLY A 41 12.80 22.37 19.27
C GLY A 41 11.53 22.80 20.01
N THR A 42 10.34 22.49 19.48
CA THR A 42 9.07 22.83 20.14
C THR A 42 8.76 21.92 21.33
N LEU A 43 9.10 20.62 21.27
CA LEU A 43 8.91 19.71 22.41
C LEU A 43 9.87 19.99 23.58
N SER A 44 11.14 20.29 23.29
CA SER A 44 12.14 20.55 24.34
C SER A 44 11.89 21.87 25.11
N GLY A 45 11.30 22.88 24.46
CA GLY A 45 10.93 24.14 25.11
C GLY A 45 9.78 24.02 26.13
N VAL A 46 8.80 23.14 25.90
CA VAL A 46 7.64 22.95 26.81
C VAL A 46 8.04 22.25 28.09
N VAL A 47 8.98 21.29 28.02
CA VAL A 47 9.48 20.57 29.20
C VAL A 47 10.32 21.49 30.10
N TRP A 48 11.12 22.38 29.52
CA TRP A 48 11.95 23.29 30.32
C TRP A 48 11.14 24.43 30.95
N ALA A 49 10.11 24.93 30.26
CA ALA A 49 9.19 25.94 30.81
C ALA A 49 8.34 25.42 31.98
N LYS A 50 8.05 24.11 32.03
CA LYS A 50 7.32 23.48 33.14
C LYS A 50 8.19 23.21 34.38
N LEU A 51 9.52 23.23 34.24
CA LEU A 51 10.46 22.97 35.33
C LEU A 51 10.91 24.24 36.07
N SER A 52 10.73 25.43 35.47
CA SER A 52 11.20 26.71 36.05
C SER A 52 10.16 27.47 36.87
N SER A 53 8.94 26.95 37.06
CA SER A 53 7.92 27.60 37.88
C SER A 53 7.75 26.92 39.24
N ASN A 54 8.43 27.47 40.25
CA ASN A 54 8.04 27.40 41.67
C ASN A 54 8.31 28.80 42.26
N PRO A 55 7.49 29.35 43.18
CA PRO A 55 7.23 28.67 44.47
C PRO A 55 5.85 28.89 45.14
N THR A 56 5.50 27.92 46.00
CA THR A 56 4.79 28.02 47.31
C THR A 56 3.40 28.68 47.41
N ALA A 57 2.38 27.88 47.79
CA ALA A 57 1.52 28.13 48.95
C ALA A 57 0.44 27.03 49.13
N ASN A 58 0.52 26.34 50.28
CA ASN A 58 -0.57 25.71 51.04
C ASN A 58 -1.43 24.60 50.39
N LEU A 59 -1.22 23.36 50.83
CA LEU A 59 -2.24 22.72 51.68
C LEU A 59 -1.66 21.54 52.47
N ASP A 60 -1.98 21.57 53.76
CA ASP A 60 -1.58 20.65 54.81
C ASP A 60 -2.16 19.22 54.65
N LYS A 61 -1.26 18.28 54.93
CA LYS A 61 -1.39 17.10 55.81
C LYS A 61 -1.90 15.73 55.26
N PRO A 62 -1.25 14.61 55.64
CA PRO A 62 -1.40 13.27 55.04
C PRO A 62 -2.06 12.23 55.97
N LEU A 63 -2.45 11.06 55.44
CA LEU A 63 -2.36 9.77 56.16
C LEU A 63 -2.52 8.53 55.25
N ALA A 64 -1.45 7.71 55.26
CA ALA A 64 -1.31 6.24 55.15
C ALA A 64 -2.43 5.32 54.58
N GLU A 65 -2.06 4.52 53.56
CA GLU A 65 -2.06 3.02 53.43
C GLU A 65 -3.25 2.14 53.91
N PRO A 66 -3.34 0.82 53.58
CA PRO A 66 -2.93 0.04 52.39
C PRO A 66 -3.97 -1.06 51.96
N VAL A 67 -3.68 -1.75 50.83
CA VAL A 67 -3.92 -3.18 50.48
C VAL A 67 -5.25 -3.89 50.81
N HIS A 68 -5.89 -4.53 49.81
CA HIS A 68 -6.42 -5.91 49.95
C HIS A 68 -6.57 -6.66 48.62
N ILE A 69 -6.13 -7.91 48.61
CA ILE A 69 -6.26 -8.94 47.55
C ILE A 69 -7.33 -9.95 48.01
N GLN A 70 -8.26 -10.33 47.14
CA GLN A 70 -9.03 -11.61 47.18
C GLN A 70 -9.86 -11.67 45.88
N GLU A 71 -9.72 -12.62 44.94
CA GLU A 71 -9.75 -14.09 44.95
C GLU A 71 -11.09 -14.70 45.41
N SER A 72 -11.68 -15.54 44.53
CA SER A 72 -12.60 -16.69 44.76
C SER A 72 -13.68 -16.77 43.65
N MET A 73 -13.57 -17.76 42.73
CA MET A 73 -14.39 -18.99 42.62
C MET A 73 -15.65 -18.82 41.73
N ALA A 74 -16.19 -19.77 40.97
CA ALA A 74 -15.84 -21.14 40.54
C ALA A 74 -16.94 -21.60 39.55
N THR A 75 -16.73 -22.74 38.86
CA THR A 75 -17.71 -23.80 38.51
C THR A 75 -17.91 -24.13 37.00
N ASP A 76 -17.25 -25.23 36.60
CA ASP A 76 -17.69 -26.44 35.88
C ASP A 76 -18.66 -26.46 34.67
N ARG A 77 -18.10 -26.91 33.51
CA ARG A 77 -18.40 -28.12 32.65
C ARG A 77 -19.86 -28.62 32.40
N PRO A 78 -20.18 -29.48 31.37
CA PRO A 78 -19.32 -30.24 30.44
C PRO A 78 -19.77 -30.39 28.94
N LEU A 79 -18.92 -31.13 28.19
CA LEU A 79 -19.00 -31.65 26.82
C LEU A 79 -20.03 -32.79 26.59
N ALA A 80 -20.60 -32.86 25.38
CA ALA A 80 -21.15 -34.03 24.65
C ALA A 80 -21.50 -33.56 23.20
N SER A 81 -21.35 -34.25 22.06
CA SER A 81 -21.08 -35.65 21.71
C SER A 81 -20.38 -35.77 20.35
N THR A 82 -19.62 -36.84 20.24
CA THR A 82 -19.04 -37.50 19.05
C THR A 82 -20.13 -38.20 18.22
N LEU A 83 -20.04 -38.17 16.88
CA LEU A 83 -20.57 -39.14 15.88
C LEU A 83 -20.03 -38.64 14.52
N THR A 84 -18.88 -39.09 14.00
CA THR A 84 -18.62 -40.32 13.22
C THR A 84 -19.73 -40.69 12.24
N GLU A 85 -19.59 -40.29 10.97
CA GLU A 85 -20.15 -41.02 9.84
C GLU A 85 -19.14 -41.08 8.70
N ASP A 86 -18.48 -42.23 8.62
CA ASP A 86 -17.66 -42.71 7.52
C ASP A 86 -18.56 -43.06 6.32
N ARG A 87 -18.27 -42.50 5.15
CA ARG A 87 -18.74 -43.06 3.88
C ARG A 87 -17.60 -43.04 2.85
N PRO A 88 -17.12 -44.21 2.40
CA PRO A 88 -16.14 -44.27 1.33
C PRO A 88 -16.78 -44.53 -0.05
N VAL A 89 -16.00 -44.20 -1.08
CA VAL A 89 -16.09 -44.62 -2.50
C VAL A 89 -17.14 -43.84 -3.33
N ASN A 90 -16.81 -43.12 -4.41
CA ASN A 90 -16.03 -43.59 -5.54
C ASN A 90 -15.38 -42.44 -6.32
N ARG A 91 -14.08 -42.60 -6.61
CA ARG A 91 -13.28 -41.74 -7.47
C ARG A 91 -13.57 -42.09 -8.93
N LEU A 92 -13.95 -41.09 -9.73
CA LEU A 92 -13.64 -41.03 -11.17
C LEU A 92 -13.50 -39.55 -11.54
N SER A 93 -12.38 -38.95 -11.11
CA SER A 93 -11.92 -37.70 -11.69
C SER A 93 -11.20 -38.05 -12.98
N SER A 94 -11.89 -37.94 -14.09
CA SER A 94 -11.30 -37.90 -15.42
C SER A 94 -10.45 -36.63 -15.54
N SER A 95 -9.16 -36.74 -15.21
CA SER A 95 -8.17 -35.73 -15.53
C SER A 95 -7.94 -35.74 -17.03
N SER A 96 -8.75 -34.95 -17.75
CA SER A 96 -8.38 -34.50 -19.08
C SER A 96 -7.17 -33.57 -18.92
N PRO A 97 -6.02 -33.80 -19.58
CA PRO A 97 -4.95 -32.83 -19.57
C PRO A 97 -5.42 -31.65 -20.42
N ALA A 98 -5.87 -30.58 -19.76
CA ALA A 98 -5.99 -29.29 -20.41
C ALA A 98 -4.60 -28.92 -20.98
N PRO A 99 -4.53 -28.32 -22.17
CA PRO A 99 -3.26 -27.91 -22.74
C PRO A 99 -2.63 -26.89 -21.80
N VAL A 100 -1.50 -27.26 -21.22
CA VAL A 100 -0.61 -26.32 -20.53
C VAL A 100 -0.09 -25.41 -21.63
N VAL A 101 -0.74 -24.26 -21.79
CA VAL A 101 -0.13 -23.11 -22.43
C VAL A 101 1.19 -22.92 -21.69
N GLU A 102 2.32 -23.04 -22.39
CA GLU A 102 3.61 -22.60 -21.87
C GLU A 102 3.44 -21.12 -21.50
N GLN A 103 3.10 -20.88 -20.24
CA GLN A 103 3.19 -19.57 -19.65
C GLN A 103 4.68 -19.27 -19.63
N GLU A 104 5.11 -18.36 -20.53
CA GLU A 104 6.39 -17.67 -20.39
C GLU A 104 6.62 -17.40 -18.91
N ALA A 105 7.72 -17.93 -18.39
CA ALA A 105 7.95 -17.98 -16.95
C ALA A 105 7.93 -16.56 -16.40
N VAL A 106 6.84 -16.22 -15.70
CA VAL A 106 6.67 -14.87 -15.17
C VAL A 106 7.80 -14.60 -14.18
N PRO A 107 8.50 -13.46 -14.29
CA PRO A 107 9.60 -13.15 -13.40
C PRO A 107 9.18 -13.22 -11.92
N PRO A 108 10.02 -13.77 -11.01
CA PRO A 108 9.67 -13.92 -9.59
C PRO A 108 9.24 -12.62 -8.90
N ILE A 109 9.70 -11.46 -9.39
CA ILE A 109 9.32 -10.14 -8.87
C ILE A 109 7.81 -9.85 -9.01
N PHE A 110 7.15 -10.46 -10.00
CA PHE A 110 5.72 -10.29 -10.28
C PHE A 110 4.85 -11.41 -9.72
N GLN A 111 5.43 -12.43 -9.08
CA GLN A 111 4.65 -13.51 -8.49
C GLN A 111 3.59 -13.03 -7.47
N PRO A 112 3.92 -12.09 -6.55
CA PRO A 112 2.93 -11.53 -5.64
C PRO A 112 1.83 -10.74 -6.36
N VAL A 113 2.14 -10.18 -7.53
CA VAL A 113 1.19 -9.41 -8.34
C VAL A 113 0.20 -10.35 -9.01
N LEU A 114 0.67 -11.46 -9.56
CA LEU A 114 -0.18 -12.49 -10.15
C LEU A 114 -1.13 -13.12 -9.15
N GLU A 115 -0.61 -13.54 -8.00
CA GLU A 115 -1.42 -14.14 -6.93
C GLU A 115 -2.51 -13.17 -6.49
N TYR A 116 -2.16 -11.89 -6.33
CA TYR A 116 -3.11 -10.86 -5.95
C TYR A 116 -4.17 -10.60 -7.02
N LEU A 117 -3.79 -10.60 -8.31
CA LEU A 117 -4.73 -10.47 -9.42
C LEU A 117 -5.72 -11.64 -9.46
N ALA A 118 -5.26 -12.86 -9.22
CA ALA A 118 -6.14 -14.04 -9.16
C ALA A 118 -7.18 -13.89 -8.03
N VAL A 119 -6.77 -13.44 -6.84
CA VAL A 119 -7.69 -13.19 -5.72
C VAL A 119 -8.68 -12.08 -6.05
N LEU A 120 -8.25 -10.99 -6.70
CA LEU A 120 -9.15 -9.92 -7.13
C LEU A 120 -10.15 -10.41 -8.18
N GLU A 121 -9.70 -11.21 -9.14
CA GLU A 121 -10.54 -11.82 -10.17
C GLU A 121 -11.64 -12.68 -9.54
N ASP A 122 -11.28 -13.59 -8.63
CA ASP A 122 -12.24 -14.44 -7.92
C ASP A 122 -13.26 -13.61 -7.12
N MET A 123 -12.83 -12.54 -6.44
CA MET A 123 -13.73 -11.66 -5.69
C MET A 123 -14.70 -10.92 -6.62
N VAL A 124 -14.21 -10.36 -7.73
CA VAL A 124 -15.04 -9.63 -8.70
C VAL A 124 -16.04 -10.56 -9.38
N ILE A 125 -15.61 -11.75 -9.79
CA ILE A 125 -16.48 -12.76 -10.40
C ILE A 125 -17.54 -13.23 -9.39
N SER A 126 -17.15 -13.50 -8.15
CA SER A 126 -18.08 -13.91 -7.09
C SER A 126 -19.15 -12.84 -6.83
N GLU A 127 -18.77 -11.57 -6.77
CA GLU A 127 -19.72 -10.47 -6.58
C GLU A 127 -20.63 -10.27 -7.81
N GLY A 128 -20.13 -10.51 -9.02
CA GLY A 128 -20.93 -10.56 -10.24
C GLY A 128 -21.96 -11.68 -10.22
N GLN A 129 -21.56 -12.90 -9.85
CA GLN A 129 -22.47 -14.06 -9.75
C GLN A 129 -23.59 -13.86 -8.72
N LYS A 130 -23.33 -13.10 -7.66
CA LYS A 130 -24.34 -12.73 -6.66
C LYS A 130 -25.30 -11.63 -7.14
N ASN A 131 -25.14 -11.12 -8.36
CA ASN A 131 -25.86 -9.95 -8.89
C ASN A 131 -25.69 -8.68 -8.03
N ASN A 132 -24.58 -8.59 -7.28
CA ASN A 132 -24.26 -7.42 -6.45
C ASN A 132 -23.39 -6.40 -7.19
N LEU A 133 -22.85 -6.78 -8.36
CA LEU A 133 -21.93 -5.99 -9.16
C LEU A 133 -22.48 -5.87 -10.58
N ASP A 134 -22.39 -4.68 -11.17
CA ASP A 134 -22.82 -4.47 -12.55
C ASP A 134 -21.97 -5.30 -13.52
N ASN A 135 -22.64 -5.91 -14.52
CA ASN A 135 -21.97 -6.72 -15.53
C ASN A 135 -20.84 -5.96 -16.26
N GLU A 136 -21.02 -4.66 -16.53
CA GLU A 136 -19.98 -3.84 -17.16
C GLU A 136 -18.72 -3.75 -16.29
N ILE A 137 -18.87 -3.61 -14.97
CA ILE A 137 -17.72 -3.57 -14.06
C ILE A 137 -17.00 -4.91 -14.10
N VAL A 138 -17.74 -6.02 -13.98
CA VAL A 138 -17.16 -7.37 -14.02
C VAL A 138 -16.36 -7.58 -15.29
N GLU A 139 -16.94 -7.27 -16.46
CA GLU A 139 -16.30 -7.43 -17.76
C GLU A 139 -15.04 -6.56 -17.90
N LYS A 140 -15.13 -5.27 -17.53
CA LYS A 140 -14.01 -4.33 -17.64
C LYS A 140 -12.87 -4.68 -16.68
N SER A 141 -13.19 -5.09 -15.46
CA SER A 141 -12.21 -5.59 -14.49
C SER A 141 -11.52 -6.86 -14.98
N CYS A 142 -12.28 -7.87 -15.43
CA CYS A 142 -11.68 -9.12 -15.93
C CYS A 142 -10.80 -8.88 -17.16
N SER A 143 -11.25 -8.03 -18.10
CA SER A 143 -10.43 -7.64 -19.25
C SER A 143 -9.12 -6.97 -18.84
N LEU A 144 -9.15 -6.10 -17.82
CA LEU A 144 -7.94 -5.46 -17.28
C LEU A 144 -7.00 -6.49 -16.64
N PHE A 145 -7.53 -7.42 -15.84
CA PHE A 145 -6.72 -8.45 -15.18
C PHE A 145 -6.03 -9.37 -16.20
N LEU A 146 -6.74 -9.82 -17.23
CA LEU A 146 -6.17 -10.59 -18.33
C LEU A 146 -5.10 -9.82 -19.09
N ARG A 147 -5.33 -8.52 -19.33
CA ARG A 147 -4.33 -7.66 -19.97
C ARG A 147 -3.07 -7.53 -19.12
N LEU A 148 -3.22 -7.32 -17.82
CA LEU A 148 -2.10 -7.28 -16.87
C LEU A 148 -1.32 -8.58 -16.88
N GLN A 149 -1.99 -9.73 -16.76
CA GLN A 149 -1.36 -11.04 -16.78
C GLN A 149 -0.50 -11.27 -18.04
N ARG A 150 -0.91 -10.74 -19.20
CA ARG A 150 -0.13 -10.81 -20.46
C ARG A 150 1.06 -9.86 -20.54
N VAL A 151 0.97 -8.70 -19.88
CA VAL A 151 2.04 -7.67 -19.91
C VAL A 151 3.15 -7.98 -18.91
N LEU A 152 2.85 -8.71 -17.83
CA LEU A 152 3.83 -9.05 -16.77
C LEU A 152 5.07 -9.83 -17.27
N PRO A 153 4.96 -10.86 -18.14
CA PRO A 153 6.13 -11.50 -18.74
C PRO A 153 7.00 -10.50 -19.54
N MET A 154 6.38 -9.69 -20.39
CA MET A 154 7.06 -8.71 -21.26
C MET A 154 7.88 -7.68 -20.46
N LEU A 155 7.38 -7.30 -19.29
CA LEU A 155 8.08 -6.40 -18.36
C LEU A 155 9.36 -7.02 -17.78
N GLY A 156 9.38 -8.34 -17.62
CA GLY A 156 10.58 -9.08 -17.21
C GLY A 156 11.73 -8.93 -18.19
N GLU A 157 11.43 -9.02 -19.47
CA GLU A 157 12.42 -8.97 -20.55
C GLU A 157 13.03 -7.58 -20.72
N LEU A 158 12.28 -6.53 -20.38
CA LEU A 158 12.73 -5.15 -20.49
C LEU A 158 13.91 -4.81 -19.57
N HIS A 159 14.14 -5.60 -18.50
CA HIS A 159 15.14 -5.36 -17.45
C HIS A 159 15.13 -3.90 -16.92
N ASN A 160 13.93 -3.32 -16.77
CA ASN A 160 13.77 -1.96 -16.24
C ASN A 160 13.09 -2.01 -14.87
N ASP A 161 13.90 -1.88 -13.81
CA ASP A 161 13.44 -1.95 -12.43
C ASP A 161 12.45 -0.84 -12.05
N GLU A 162 12.56 0.34 -12.66
CA GLU A 162 11.65 1.46 -12.42
C GLU A 162 10.24 1.15 -12.94
N ILE A 163 10.14 0.65 -14.17
CA ILE A 163 8.85 0.25 -14.76
C ILE A 163 8.28 -0.96 -14.00
N ASN A 164 9.12 -1.92 -13.62
CA ASN A 164 8.71 -3.10 -12.85
C ASN A 164 8.12 -2.70 -11.49
N HIS A 165 8.80 -1.81 -10.76
CA HIS A 165 8.29 -1.28 -9.50
C HIS A 165 6.99 -0.48 -9.70
N THR A 166 6.90 0.31 -10.77
CA THR A 166 5.70 1.09 -11.10
C THR A 166 4.49 0.19 -11.34
N VAL A 167 4.65 -0.89 -12.11
CA VAL A 167 3.58 -1.87 -12.35
C VAL A 167 3.19 -2.59 -11.07
N LYS A 168 4.18 -3.01 -10.27
CA LYS A 168 3.93 -3.65 -8.98
C LYS A 168 3.11 -2.75 -8.06
N ARG A 169 3.46 -1.46 -7.97
CA ARG A 169 2.71 -0.47 -7.21
C ARG A 169 1.31 -0.24 -7.77
N LEU A 170 1.17 -0.12 -9.09
CA LEU A 170 -0.10 0.10 -9.77
C LEU A 170 -1.11 -0.99 -9.40
N VAL A 171 -0.69 -2.26 -9.37
CA VAL A 171 -1.58 -3.38 -9.06
C VAL A 171 -1.79 -3.53 -7.55
N LEU A 172 -0.71 -3.63 -6.76
CA LEU A 172 -0.83 -3.96 -5.33
C LEU A 172 -1.40 -2.81 -4.49
N LYS A 173 -1.21 -1.56 -4.94
CA LYS A 173 -1.63 -0.37 -4.20
C LYS A 173 -2.77 0.33 -4.89
N ASP A 174 -2.59 0.77 -6.13
CA ASP A 174 -3.54 1.70 -6.75
C ASP A 174 -4.84 0.97 -7.12
N LEU A 175 -4.75 -0.15 -7.83
CA LEU A 175 -5.90 -0.99 -8.16
C LEU A 175 -6.59 -1.54 -6.91
N ASN A 176 -5.81 -2.00 -5.92
CA ASN A 176 -6.30 -2.40 -4.61
C ASN A 176 -7.11 -1.29 -3.92
N SER A 177 -6.58 -0.06 -3.90
CA SER A 177 -7.21 1.08 -3.24
C SER A 177 -8.57 1.46 -3.82
N ILE A 178 -8.85 1.07 -5.07
CA ILE A 178 -10.11 1.37 -5.75
C ILE A 178 -11.07 0.18 -5.62
N ILE A 179 -10.59 -1.03 -5.87
CA ILE A 179 -11.43 -2.23 -5.89
C ILE A 179 -11.89 -2.62 -4.48
N ASN A 180 -10.98 -2.74 -3.51
CA ASN A 180 -11.35 -3.30 -2.21
C ASN A 180 -12.35 -2.43 -1.42
N PRO A 181 -12.20 -1.10 -1.36
CA PRO A 181 -13.23 -0.25 -0.76
C PRO A 181 -14.57 -0.35 -1.50
N PHE A 182 -14.57 -0.46 -2.82
CA PHE A 182 -15.80 -0.60 -3.60
C PHE A 182 -16.51 -1.93 -3.34
N LEU A 183 -15.78 -3.05 -3.28
CA LEU A 183 -16.37 -4.37 -3.02
C LEU A 183 -17.04 -4.45 -1.64
N ARG A 184 -16.54 -3.68 -0.67
CA ARG A 184 -17.11 -3.57 0.68
C ARG A 184 -18.40 -2.75 0.76
N LEU A 185 -18.75 -2.00 -0.28
CA LEU A 185 -19.98 -1.21 -0.30
C LEU A 185 -21.22 -2.11 -0.37
N SER A 186 -22.34 -1.62 0.17
CA SER A 186 -23.66 -2.23 -0.03
C SER A 186 -24.11 -2.11 -1.50
N GLY A 187 -25.02 -2.97 -1.96
CA GLY A 187 -25.46 -2.98 -3.37
C GLY A 187 -25.94 -1.61 -3.88
N GLU A 188 -26.72 -0.87 -3.09
CA GLU A 188 -27.16 0.48 -3.46
C GLU A 188 -26.00 1.49 -3.53
N ALA A 189 -25.04 1.40 -2.61
CA ALA A 189 -23.86 2.25 -2.62
C ALA A 189 -22.92 1.91 -3.79
N LYS A 190 -22.82 0.63 -4.18
CA LYS A 190 -22.11 0.18 -5.39
C LYS A 190 -22.71 0.83 -6.63
N SER A 191 -24.03 0.80 -6.78
CA SER A 191 -24.72 1.43 -7.92
C SER A 191 -24.45 2.94 -8.02
N LYS A 192 -24.51 3.66 -6.89
CA LYS A 192 -24.23 5.12 -6.86
C LYS A 192 -22.76 5.46 -7.18
N ASN A 193 -21.82 4.63 -6.72
CA ASN A 193 -20.38 4.86 -6.90
C ASN A 193 -19.79 4.15 -8.11
N ARG A 194 -20.62 3.48 -8.92
CA ARG A 194 -20.22 2.71 -10.11
C ARG A 194 -19.22 3.45 -10.99
N ARG A 195 -19.49 4.72 -11.27
CA ARG A 195 -18.65 5.56 -12.12
C ARG A 195 -17.24 5.72 -11.58
N VAL A 196 -17.08 5.84 -10.26
CA VAL A 196 -15.77 5.99 -9.61
C VAL A 196 -14.91 4.75 -9.87
N LEU A 197 -15.49 3.56 -9.74
CA LEU A 197 -14.76 2.32 -10.03
C LEU A 197 -14.43 2.19 -11.53
N LEU A 198 -15.38 2.47 -12.42
CA LEU A 198 -15.14 2.40 -13.87
C LEU A 198 -14.07 3.39 -14.33
N ASP A 199 -14.11 4.63 -13.83
CA ASP A 199 -13.09 5.64 -14.13
C ASP A 199 -11.72 5.21 -13.57
N GLY A 200 -11.69 4.59 -12.39
CA GLY A 200 -10.47 4.02 -11.81
C GLY A 200 -9.89 2.87 -12.62
N ILE A 201 -10.72 1.91 -13.04
CA ILE A 201 -10.31 0.80 -13.92
C ILE A 201 -9.76 1.35 -15.24
N LYS A 202 -10.44 2.37 -15.81
CA LYS A 202 -10.02 3.02 -17.05
C LYS A 202 -8.68 3.75 -16.89
N ASP A 203 -8.42 4.41 -15.76
CA ASP A 203 -7.12 5.05 -15.51
C ASP A 203 -5.99 4.02 -15.45
N VAL A 204 -6.21 2.90 -14.75
CA VAL A 204 -5.24 1.80 -14.69
C VAL A 204 -4.99 1.22 -16.09
N ASP A 205 -6.04 0.99 -16.87
CA ASP A 205 -5.92 0.50 -18.25
C ASP A 205 -5.14 1.48 -19.15
N SER A 206 -5.38 2.78 -19.00
CA SER A 206 -4.62 3.83 -19.70
C SER A 206 -3.14 3.77 -19.34
N ARG A 207 -2.80 3.65 -18.04
CA ARG A 207 -1.41 3.53 -17.58
C ARG A 207 -0.71 2.29 -18.14
N ILE A 208 -1.41 1.15 -18.18
CA ILE A 208 -0.88 -0.06 -18.81
C ILE A 208 -0.65 0.15 -20.31
N THR A 209 -1.53 0.88 -21.00
CA THR A 209 -1.33 1.25 -22.40
C THR A 209 -0.06 2.08 -22.60
N HIS A 210 0.23 3.02 -21.70
CA HIS A 210 1.47 3.80 -21.75
C HIS A 210 2.71 2.91 -21.54
N ILE A 211 2.67 1.97 -20.59
CA ILE A 211 3.77 1.03 -20.33
C ILE A 211 4.04 0.14 -21.55
N VAL A 212 3.00 -0.40 -22.18
CA VAL A 212 3.13 -1.22 -23.39
C VAL A 212 3.78 -0.42 -24.52
N LYS A 213 3.37 0.84 -24.73
CA LYS A 213 4.01 1.70 -25.74
C LYS A 213 5.49 1.96 -25.45
N THR A 214 5.87 2.07 -24.18
CA THR A 214 7.29 2.21 -23.80
C THR A 214 8.08 0.95 -24.12
N ILE A 215 7.50 -0.24 -23.87
CA ILE A 215 8.11 -1.53 -24.26
C ILE A 215 8.28 -1.58 -25.78
N GLU A 216 7.20 -1.36 -26.54
CA GLU A 216 7.23 -1.36 -28.01
C GLU A 216 8.27 -0.39 -28.58
N HIS A 217 8.37 0.82 -28.01
CA HIS A 217 9.35 1.79 -28.46
C HIS A 217 10.79 1.33 -28.23
N LYS A 218 11.07 0.71 -27.09
CA LYS A 218 12.40 0.15 -26.81
C LYS A 218 12.72 -1.02 -27.75
N ASP A 219 11.77 -1.92 -27.97
CA ASP A 219 11.95 -3.06 -28.88
C ASP A 219 12.24 -2.60 -30.32
N LEU A 220 11.57 -1.53 -30.78
CA LEU A 220 11.84 -0.91 -32.08
C LEU A 220 13.27 -0.34 -32.17
N MET A 221 13.75 0.32 -31.11
CA MET A 221 15.11 0.88 -31.07
C MET A 221 16.17 -0.21 -31.05
N GLU A 222 15.94 -1.29 -30.30
CA GLU A 222 16.82 -2.46 -30.30
C GLU A 222 16.87 -3.13 -31.67
N LEU A 223 15.72 -3.26 -32.34
CA LEU A 223 15.63 -3.84 -33.68
C LEU A 223 16.40 -2.99 -34.70
N GLN A 224 16.22 -1.67 -34.69
CA GLN A 224 16.95 -0.74 -35.55
C GLN A 224 18.45 -0.84 -35.33
N THR A 225 18.90 -0.81 -34.07
CA THR A 225 20.32 -0.93 -33.72
C THR A 225 20.90 -2.25 -34.22
N ARG A 226 20.18 -3.36 -34.05
CA ARG A 226 20.63 -4.68 -34.54
C ARG A 226 20.67 -4.74 -36.07
N ALA A 227 19.72 -4.11 -36.76
CA ALA A 227 19.71 -4.02 -38.21
C ALA A 227 20.89 -3.20 -38.76
N GLU A 228 21.22 -2.07 -38.12
CA GLU A 228 22.38 -1.24 -38.47
C GLU A 228 23.70 -2.00 -38.26
N LEU A 229 23.86 -2.69 -37.13
CA LEU A 229 25.04 -3.51 -36.86
C LEU A 229 25.21 -4.65 -37.87
N LEU A 230 24.10 -5.27 -38.29
CA LEU A 230 24.12 -6.30 -39.32
C LEU A 230 24.57 -5.72 -40.67
N HIS A 231 24.04 -4.55 -41.03
CA HIS A 231 24.43 -3.86 -42.25
C HIS A 231 25.93 -3.50 -42.23
N GLN A 232 26.45 -3.00 -41.11
CA GLN A 232 27.89 -2.71 -40.96
C GLN A 232 28.79 -3.94 -41.04
N ARG A 233 28.31 -5.11 -40.57
CA ARG A 233 29.11 -6.35 -40.57
C ARG A 233 29.18 -7.03 -41.95
N TYR A 234 28.16 -6.85 -42.78
CA TYR A 234 27.98 -7.60 -44.02
C TYR A 234 27.92 -6.73 -45.30
N SER A 235 28.12 -5.41 -45.16
CA SER A 235 28.39 -4.49 -46.28
C SER A 235 29.89 -4.25 -46.45
#